data_AF-N4X3S3-F1
#
_entry.id   AF-N4X3S3-F1
#
_cell.length_a   1.000
_cell.length_b   1.000
_cell.length_c   1.000
_cell.angle_alpha   90.00
_cell.angle_beta   90.00
_cell.angle_gamma   90.00
#
_symmetry.space_group_name_H-M   'P 1'
#
loop_
_entity.id
_entity.type
_entity.pdbx_description
1 polymer ?
#
loop_
_entity_poly.entity_id
_entity_poly.type
_entity_poly.pdbx_seq_one_letter_code
_entity_poly.pdbx_strand_id
1 'polypeptide(L)'
;MDKASRVLAQGVPPGVRRSYRTLADHGGDKAQSQQYLTPWEESALVKFILHMSDLGRPVRIKHIPSLAFVATRGRSVTNRPSKPPGKNWAKAFEKRHPETAARRVTALDWNRHENNIANKMTH
;
A
#
# COMPACT_ATOMS: atom_id res chain seq x y z
N MET A 1 -16.79 -23.84 -11.78
CA MET A 1 -15.32 -23.77 -11.94
C MET A 1 -14.80 -22.54 -11.22
N ASP A 2 -13.82 -22.71 -10.34
CA ASP A 2 -13.16 -21.63 -9.63
C ASP A 2 -12.13 -20.91 -10.53
N LYS A 3 -11.74 -19.70 -10.11
CA LYS A 3 -10.85 -18.81 -10.88
C LYS A 3 -9.41 -19.36 -10.97
N ALA A 4 -8.99 -20.25 -10.05
CA ALA A 4 -7.68 -20.88 -10.12
C ALA A 4 -7.62 -21.91 -11.24
N SER A 5 -8.69 -22.71 -11.39
CA SER A 5 -8.86 -23.69 -12.47
C SER A 5 -8.80 -23.08 -13.87
N ARG A 6 -9.38 -21.89 -14.09
CA ARG A 6 -9.33 -21.20 -15.41
C ARG A 6 -7.92 -20.76 -15.83
N VAL A 7 -7.03 -20.50 -14.89
CA VAL A 7 -5.69 -19.99 -15.22
C VAL A 7 -4.68 -21.10 -15.46
N LEU A 8 -4.85 -22.25 -14.82
CA LEU A 8 -4.12 -23.45 -15.23
C LEU A 8 -4.45 -23.84 -16.68
N ALA A 9 -5.66 -23.52 -17.14
CA ALA A 9 -6.10 -23.77 -18.51
C ALA A 9 -5.55 -22.79 -19.56
N GLN A 10 -5.07 -21.60 -19.19
CA GLN A 10 -4.57 -20.60 -20.15
C GLN A 10 -3.21 -20.98 -20.78
N GLY A 11 -2.45 -21.90 -20.18
CA GLY A 11 -1.17 -22.37 -20.72
C GLY A 11 -0.06 -21.30 -20.70
N VAL A 12 1.15 -21.72 -21.06
CA VAL A 12 2.35 -20.86 -21.13
C VAL A 12 2.59 -20.53 -22.61
N PRO A 13 3.03 -19.31 -22.98
CA PRO A 13 3.28 -18.95 -24.38
C PRO A 13 4.28 -19.90 -25.09
N PRO A 14 4.16 -20.07 -26.42
CA PRO A 14 5.07 -20.93 -27.18
C PRO A 14 6.52 -20.43 -27.05
N GLY A 15 7.44 -21.33 -26.68
CA GLY A 15 8.86 -21.02 -26.55
C GLY A 15 9.37 -20.80 -25.12
N VAL A 16 8.50 -20.78 -24.11
CA VAL A 16 8.92 -20.67 -22.70
C VAL A 16 8.77 -22.03 -22.00
N ARG A 17 9.84 -22.47 -21.32
CA ARG A 17 9.86 -23.75 -20.59
C ARG A 17 8.77 -23.73 -19.51
N ARG A 18 7.85 -24.71 -19.54
CA ARG A 18 6.85 -24.91 -18.47
C ARG A 18 7.57 -25.27 -17.17
N SER A 19 7.80 -24.27 -16.34
CA SER A 19 8.32 -24.42 -14.98
C SER A 19 7.41 -23.72 -13.99
N TYR A 20 7.46 -24.15 -12.73
CA TYR A 20 6.68 -23.53 -11.65
C TYR A 20 6.97 -22.02 -11.53
N ARG A 21 8.23 -21.59 -11.70
CA ARG A 21 8.64 -20.18 -11.68
C ARG A 21 7.99 -19.39 -12.81
N THR A 22 8.05 -19.92 -14.02
CA THR A 22 7.46 -19.29 -15.22
C THR A 22 5.95 -19.09 -15.08
N LEU A 23 5.25 -20.04 -14.48
CA LEU A 23 3.81 -19.93 -14.19
C LEU A 23 3.50 -18.91 -13.09
N ALA A 24 4.38 -18.76 -12.11
CA ALA A 24 4.26 -17.75 -11.06
C ALA A 24 4.46 -16.33 -11.60
N ASP A 25 5.45 -16.15 -12.49
CA ASP A 25 5.77 -14.85 -13.12
C ASP A 25 4.66 -14.39 -14.08
N HIS A 26 4.00 -15.31 -14.79
CA HIS A 26 2.82 -15.00 -15.62
C HIS A 26 1.55 -14.65 -14.81
N GLY A 27 1.58 -14.75 -13.48
CA GLY A 27 0.44 -14.45 -12.61
C GLY A 27 0.19 -12.96 -12.34
N GLY A 28 0.93 -12.02 -12.96
CA GLY A 28 0.88 -10.59 -12.66
C GLY A 28 -0.54 -9.98 -12.64
N ASP A 29 -1.40 -10.35 -13.59
CA ASP A 29 -2.77 -9.85 -13.68
C ASP A 29 -3.69 -10.35 -12.56
N LYS A 30 -3.41 -11.54 -11.99
CA LYS A 30 -4.15 -12.04 -10.82
C LYS A 30 -3.86 -11.19 -9.60
N ALA A 31 -2.61 -10.77 -9.42
CA ALA A 31 -2.17 -10.01 -8.24
C ALA A 31 -2.83 -8.62 -8.19
N GLN A 32 -3.01 -7.97 -9.34
CA GLN A 32 -3.75 -6.70 -9.47
C GLN A 32 -5.23 -6.88 -9.09
N SER A 33 -5.89 -7.94 -9.58
CA SER A 33 -7.31 -8.21 -9.26
C SER A 33 -7.58 -8.62 -7.80
N GLN A 34 -6.53 -8.92 -7.02
CA GLN A 34 -6.59 -9.25 -5.59
C GLN A 34 -6.20 -8.06 -4.70
N GLN A 35 -5.96 -6.89 -5.28
CA GLN A 35 -5.65 -5.70 -4.49
C GLN A 35 -6.89 -5.25 -3.71
N TYR A 36 -6.65 -4.76 -2.51
CA TYR A 36 -7.70 -4.31 -1.59
C TYR A 36 -8.41 -3.05 -2.13
N LEU A 37 -7.65 -2.17 -2.78
CA LEU A 37 -8.12 -0.95 -3.41
C LEU A 37 -8.23 -1.16 -4.92
N THR A 38 -9.18 -0.47 -5.53
CA THR A 38 -9.20 -0.28 -6.98
C THR A 38 -8.10 0.73 -7.36
N PRO A 39 -7.64 0.73 -8.63
CA PRO A 39 -6.59 1.65 -9.06
C PRO A 39 -6.91 3.13 -8.78
N TRP A 40 -8.19 3.52 -8.88
CA TRP A 40 -8.66 4.87 -8.60
C TRP A 40 -8.59 5.23 -7.11
N GLU A 41 -9.02 4.32 -6.23
CA GLU A 41 -8.93 4.51 -4.77
C GLU A 41 -7.48 4.54 -4.30
N GLU A 42 -6.62 3.70 -4.89
CA GLU A 42 -5.19 3.67 -4.57
C GLU A 42 -4.51 4.97 -4.99
N SER A 43 -4.80 5.48 -6.18
CA SER A 43 -4.32 6.79 -6.65
C SER A 43 -4.79 7.94 -5.74
N ALA A 44 -6.05 7.93 -5.31
CA ALA A 44 -6.57 8.93 -4.38
C ALA A 44 -5.85 8.90 -3.02
N LEU A 45 -5.58 7.70 -2.49
CA LEU A 45 -4.83 7.52 -1.25
C LEU A 45 -3.39 8.04 -1.37
N VAL A 46 -2.69 7.74 -2.48
CA VAL A 46 -1.34 8.25 -2.74
C VAL A 46 -1.34 9.78 -2.78
N LYS A 47 -2.24 10.41 -3.55
CA LYS A 47 -2.36 11.87 -3.62
C LYS A 47 -2.60 12.49 -2.25
N PHE A 48 -3.48 11.89 -1.45
CA PHE A 48 -3.74 12.36 -0.09
C PHE A 48 -2.49 12.29 0.78
N ILE A 49 -1.74 11.19 0.75
CA ILE A 49 -0.51 11.03 1.53
C ILE A 49 0.55 12.07 1.13
N LEU A 50 0.73 12.28 -0.18
CA LEU A 50 1.67 13.26 -0.70
C LEU A 50 1.28 14.69 -0.28
N HIS A 51 0.00 15.04 -0.42
CA HIS A 51 -0.54 16.33 -0.02
C HIS A 51 -0.36 16.60 1.48
N MET A 52 -0.64 15.61 2.32
CA MET A 52 -0.41 15.71 3.77
C MET A 52 1.06 15.96 4.10
N SER A 53 1.99 15.39 3.33
CA SER A 53 3.41 15.69 3.48
C SER A 53 3.77 17.12 3.05
N ASP A 54 3.20 17.61 1.96
CA ASP A 54 3.43 18.99 1.49
C ASP A 54 2.92 20.01 2.51
N LEU A 55 1.85 19.67 3.24
CA LEU A 55 1.33 20.45 4.38
C LEU A 55 2.16 20.31 5.67
N GLY A 56 3.29 19.60 5.65
CA GLY A 56 4.14 19.39 6.81
C GLY A 56 3.56 18.41 7.85
N ARG A 57 2.52 17.66 7.50
CA ARG A 57 1.83 16.71 8.40
C ARG A 57 1.84 15.29 7.81
N PRO A 58 3.00 14.67 7.61
CA PRO A 58 3.07 13.40 6.92
C PRO A 58 2.42 12.25 7.70
N VAL A 59 1.76 11.37 6.95
CA VAL A 59 0.97 10.25 7.48
C VAL A 59 1.89 9.13 7.95
N ARG A 60 1.69 8.64 9.18
CA ARG A 60 2.42 7.46 9.69
C ARG A 60 1.86 6.17 9.08
N ILE A 61 2.73 5.20 8.76
CA ILE A 61 2.33 3.91 8.14
C ILE A 61 1.22 3.16 8.88
N LYS A 62 1.18 3.27 10.21
CA LYS A 62 0.14 2.62 11.02
C LYS A 62 -1.29 3.08 10.68
N HIS A 63 -1.43 4.28 10.09
CA HIS A 63 -2.73 4.84 9.70
C HIS A 63 -3.10 4.52 8.24
N ILE A 64 -2.15 4.08 7.42
CA ILE A 64 -2.38 3.77 6.00
C ILE A 64 -3.48 2.70 5.80
N PRO A 65 -3.51 1.58 6.57
CA PRO A 65 -4.61 0.62 6.45
C PRO A 65 -5.99 1.21 6.78
N SER A 66 -6.07 2.08 7.79
CA SER A 66 -7.33 2.73 8.17
C SER A 66 -7.80 3.70 7.08
N LEU A 67 -6.88 4.48 6.49
CA LEU A 67 -7.20 5.37 5.38
C LEU A 67 -7.63 4.60 4.13
N ALA A 68 -6.98 3.48 3.82
CA ALA A 68 -7.40 2.58 2.75
C ALA A 68 -8.83 2.06 3.00
N PHE A 69 -9.16 1.67 4.24
CA PHE A 69 -10.53 1.27 4.58
C PHE A 69 -11.54 2.40 4.38
N VAL A 70 -11.18 3.64 4.75
CA VAL A 70 -12.02 4.82 4.50
C VAL A 70 -12.22 5.08 3.00
N ALA A 71 -11.18 4.89 2.17
CA ALA A 71 -11.28 5.05 0.73
C ALA A 71 -12.33 4.10 0.11
N THR A 72 -12.50 2.89 0.66
CA THR A 72 -13.52 1.93 0.20
C THR A 72 -14.96 2.29 0.57
N ARG A 73 -15.20 3.35 1.35
CA ARG A 73 -16.56 3.76 1.76
C ARG A 73 -17.42 4.22 0.60
N GLY A 74 -16.82 4.66 -0.51
CA GLY A 74 -17.54 5.04 -1.73
C GLY A 74 -18.12 3.87 -2.52
N ARG A 75 -17.79 2.62 -2.15
CA ARG A 75 -18.33 1.42 -2.80
C ARG A 75 -19.76 1.13 -2.36
N SER A 76 -20.50 0.39 -3.18
CA SER A 76 -21.78 -0.18 -2.77
C SER A 76 -21.62 -1.09 -1.55
N VAL A 77 -22.68 -1.21 -0.74
CA VAL A 77 -22.67 -2.02 0.51
C VAL A 77 -22.19 -3.45 0.26
N THR A 78 -22.54 -4.03 -0.89
CA THR A 78 -22.14 -5.38 -1.31
C THR A 78 -20.65 -5.54 -1.63
N ASN A 79 -19.98 -4.49 -2.11
CA ASN A 79 -18.58 -4.51 -2.53
C ASN A 79 -17.63 -3.90 -1.49
N ARG A 80 -18.19 -3.39 -0.39
CA ARG A 80 -17.42 -2.75 0.67
C ARG A 80 -16.82 -3.83 1.59
N PRO A 81 -15.50 -3.80 1.82
CA PRO A 81 -14.89 -4.68 2.82
C PRO A 81 -15.41 -4.34 4.21
N SER A 82 -15.55 -5.35 5.07
CA SER A 82 -16.00 -5.17 6.47
C SER A 82 -14.86 -4.80 7.42
N LYS A 83 -13.62 -5.07 7.03
CA LYS A 83 -12.41 -4.88 7.85
C LYS A 83 -11.32 -4.16 7.06
N PRO A 84 -10.46 -3.38 7.75
CA PRO A 84 -9.28 -2.80 7.13
C PRO A 84 -8.30 -3.87 6.62
N PRO A 85 -7.41 -3.52 5.69
CA PRO A 85 -6.42 -4.44 5.18
C PRO A 85 -5.42 -4.85 6.28
N GLY A 86 -4.88 -6.06 6.15
CA GLY A 86 -4.03 -6.69 7.18
C GLY A 86 -2.68 -6.01 7.40
N LYS A 87 -1.96 -6.44 8.46
CA LYS A 87 -0.69 -5.85 8.95
C LYS A 87 0.38 -5.65 7.86
N ASN A 88 0.51 -6.60 6.94
CA ASN A 88 1.54 -6.55 5.89
C ASN A 88 1.13 -5.73 4.66
N TRP A 89 -0.13 -5.31 4.57
CA TRP A 89 -0.63 -4.60 3.40
C TRP A 89 -0.01 -3.22 3.24
N ALA A 90 0.18 -2.47 4.33
CA ALA A 90 0.82 -1.15 4.27
C ALA A 90 2.26 -1.22 3.74
N LYS A 91 3.03 -2.25 4.15
CA LYS A 91 4.38 -2.49 3.62
C LYS A 91 4.34 -2.84 2.12
N ALA A 92 3.37 -3.65 1.70
CA ALA A 92 3.20 -3.99 0.30
C ALA A 92 2.78 -2.77 -0.54
N PHE A 93 1.94 -1.89 0.01
CA PHE A 93 1.57 -0.62 -0.60
C PHE A 93 2.78 0.29 -0.79
N GLU A 94 3.63 0.46 0.24
CA GLU A 94 4.87 1.25 0.12
C GLU A 94 5.82 0.70 -0.94
N LYS A 95 5.91 -0.62 -1.10
CA LYS A 95 6.70 -1.23 -2.19
C LYS A 95 6.17 -0.88 -3.58
N ARG A 96 4.87 -0.66 -3.73
CA ARG A 96 4.25 -0.20 -4.99
C ARG A 96 4.38 1.31 -5.20
N HIS A 97 4.45 2.07 -4.11
CA HIS A 97 4.47 3.54 -4.09
C HIS A 97 5.63 4.09 -3.26
N PRO A 98 6.89 3.93 -3.71
CA PRO A 98 8.07 4.38 -2.97
C PRO A 98 8.07 5.89 -2.66
N GLU A 99 7.39 6.71 -3.48
CA GLU A 99 7.17 8.14 -3.27
C GLU A 99 6.45 8.45 -1.96
N THR A 100 5.58 7.54 -1.49
CA THR A 100 4.88 7.70 -0.20
C THR A 100 5.79 7.36 0.98
N ALA A 101 6.76 6.46 0.80
CA ALA A 101 7.70 6.06 1.84
C ALA A 101 8.73 7.16 2.12
N ALA A 102 9.22 7.84 1.08
CA ALA A 102 10.20 8.92 1.18
C ALA A 102 9.71 10.13 1.99
N ARG A 103 8.39 10.30 2.07
CA ARG A 103 7.73 11.46 2.69
C ARG A 103 7.19 11.19 4.09
N ARG A 104 7.50 10.04 4.70
CA ARG A 104 7.05 9.73 6.05
C ARG A 104 7.90 10.46 7.10
N VAL A 105 7.25 10.92 8.17
CA VAL A 105 7.96 11.22 9.43
C VAL A 105 8.55 9.90 9.94
N THR A 106 9.86 9.74 9.72
CA THR A 106 10.71 8.95 10.60
C THR A 106 10.60 9.53 12.00
N ALA A 107 10.76 8.72 13.06
CA ALA A 107 10.77 9.25 14.42
C ALA A 107 11.67 10.49 14.46
N LEU A 108 11.18 11.60 15.05
CA LEU A 108 12.02 12.76 15.33
C LEU A 108 13.30 12.23 15.96
N ASP A 109 14.45 12.62 15.40
CA ASP A 109 15.74 12.29 16.00
C ASP A 109 15.63 12.58 17.50
N TRP A 110 15.98 11.60 18.33
CA TRP A 110 15.87 11.72 19.79
C TRP A 110 16.56 13.01 20.27
N ASN A 111 17.63 13.43 19.60
CA ASN A 111 18.36 14.67 19.87
C ASN A 111 17.57 15.95 19.61
N ARG A 112 16.47 15.89 18.85
CA ARG A 112 15.54 17.00 18.57
C ARG A 112 14.32 17.02 19.49
N HIS A 113 14.23 16.10 20.45
CA HIS A 113 13.16 16.13 21.44
C HIS A 113 13.31 17.38 22.32
N GLU A 114 12.20 18.02 22.67
CA GLU A 114 12.15 19.28 23.42
C GLU A 114 12.96 19.20 24.73
N ASN A 115 12.83 18.10 25.47
CA ASN A 115 13.66 17.75 26.64
C ASN A 115 15.19 17.85 26.42
N ASN A 116 15.67 17.57 25.20
CA ASN A 116 17.09 17.61 24.84
C ASN A 116 17.52 18.97 24.25
N ILE A 117 16.55 19.85 23.96
CA ILE A 117 16.75 21.21 23.43
C ILE A 117 16.61 22.26 24.54
N ALA A 118 15.78 22.02 25.56
CA ALA A 118 15.48 22.98 26.62
C ALA A 118 16.75 23.58 27.26
N ASN A 119 17.72 22.73 27.61
CA ASN A 119 18.99 23.17 28.22
C ASN A 119 19.94 23.89 27.26
N LYS A 120 19.66 23.88 25.95
CA LYS A 120 20.46 24.57 24.91
C LYS A 120 19.89 25.94 24.53
N MET A 121 18.66 26.26 24.95
CA MET A 121 18.00 27.54 24.68
C MET A 121 18.05 28.52 25.86
N THR A 122 18.48 28.08 27.04
CA THR A 122 18.81 28.95 28.17
C THR A 122 20.22 29.52 27.99
N HIS A 123 20.29 30.78 27.58
CA HIS A 123 21.46 31.66 27.68
C HIS A 123 21.19 32.75 28.72
#